data_AF-A0A2V9LUE2-F1
#
_entry.id   AF-A0A2V9LUE2-F1
#
_cell.length_a   1.000
_cell.length_b   1.000
_cell.length_c   1.000
_cell.angle_alpha   90.00
_cell.angle_beta   90.00
_cell.angle_gamma   90.00
#
_symmetry.space_group_name_H-M   'P 1'
#
loop_
_entity.id
_entity.type
_entity.pdbx_description
1 polymer ?
#
loop_
_entity_poly.entity_id
_entity_poly.type
_entity_poly.pdbx_seq_one_letter_code
_entity_poly.pdbx_strand_id
1 'polypeptide(L)' 'EYNIKRLVHFESFEDVRIAIHREKQIKGWLRAKKVALIIAHNPAWKDLSKCCGIQI' A
#
# COMPACT_ATOMS: atom_id res chain seq x y z
N GLU A 1 4.90 -19.91 4.12
CA GLU A 1 5.68 -18.71 4.50
C GLU A 1 5.18 -17.51 3.70
N TYR A 2 4.68 -16.46 4.37
CA TYR A 2 4.29 -15.23 3.69
C TYR A 2 5.51 -14.32 3.57
N ASN A 3 6.15 -14.32 2.39
CA ASN A 3 7.34 -13.51 2.06
C ASN A 3 6.98 -12.03 1.84
N ILE A 4 6.27 -11.39 2.78
CA ILE A 4 5.96 -9.96 2.72
C ILE A 4 7.18 -9.21 3.23
N LYS A 5 8.10 -8.87 2.33
CA LYS A 5 9.43 -8.33 2.67
C LYS A 5 9.51 -6.80 2.70
N ARG A 6 8.44 -6.08 2.36
CA ARG A 6 8.47 -4.62 2.22
C ARG A 6 7.09 -3.97 2.25
N LEU A 7 6.94 -2.89 3.01
CA LEU A 7 5.78 -2.02 2.94
C LEU A 7 6.08 -0.85 1.99
N VAL A 8 5.52 -0.86 0.79
CA VAL A 8 5.83 0.18 -0.23
C VAL A 8 4.73 1.23 -0.37
N HIS A 9 3.53 0.97 0.15
CA HIS A 9 2.38 1.86 0.04
C HIS A 9 1.38 1.59 1.17
N PHE A 10 0.85 2.64 1.79
CA PHE A 10 -0.27 2.58 2.74
C PHE A 10 -1.10 3.85 2.61
N GLU A 11 -2.40 3.77 2.93
CA GLU A 11 -3.30 4.92 2.95
C GLU A 11 -4.05 4.92 4.30
N SER A 12 -4.08 6.06 4.96
CA SER A 12 -4.84 6.28 6.20
C SER A 12 -6.11 7.06 5.90
N PHE A 13 -7.24 6.61 6.44
CA PHE A 13 -8.53 7.27 6.29
C PHE A 13 -9.18 7.49 7.66
N GLU A 14 -9.93 8.58 7.79
CA GLU A 14 -10.64 8.93 9.04
C GLU A 14 -11.91 8.09 9.24
N ASP A 15 -12.60 7.70 8.16
CA ASP A 15 -13.80 6.85 8.19
C ASP A 15 -13.49 5.44 7.69
N VAL A 16 -13.82 4.44 8.53
CA VAL A 16 -13.66 3.02 8.23
C VAL A 16 -14.41 2.59 6.96
N ARG A 17 -15.56 3.21 6.66
CA ARG A 17 -16.35 2.90 5.45
C ARG A 17 -15.61 3.31 4.18
N ILE A 18 -14.90 4.43 4.23
CA ILE A 18 -14.05 4.91 3.12
C ILE A 18 -12.88 3.96 2.93
N ALA A 19 -12.22 3.54 4.03
CA ALA A 19 -11.13 2.58 3.99
C ALA A 19 -11.57 1.25 3.35
N ILE A 20 -12.72 0.69 3.77
CA ILE A 20 -13.27 -0.56 3.20
C ILE A 20 -13.59 -0.40 1.71
N HIS A 21 -14.20 0.73 1.30
CA HIS A 21 -14.52 0.95 -0.09
C HIS A 21 -13.26 1.03 -0.95
N ARG A 22 -12.23 1.75 -0.47
CA ARG A 22 -10.93 1.84 -1.15
C ARG A 22 -10.21 0.50 -1.22
N GLU A 23 -10.20 -0.27 -0.14
CA GLU A 23 -9.63 -1.60 -0.13
C GLU A 23 -10.31 -2.51 -1.17
N LYS A 24 -11.64 -2.49 -1.25
CA LYS A 24 -12.41 -3.23 -2.27
C LYS A 24 -12.06 -2.79 -3.68
N GLN A 25 -11.95 -1.48 -3.93
CA GLN A 25 -11.52 -0.96 -5.23
C GLN A 25 -10.13 -1.49 -5.60
N ILE A 26 -9.15 -1.35 -4.71
CA ILE A 26 -7.76 -1.78 -4.95
C ILE A 26 -7.70 -3.29 -5.16
N LYS A 27 -8.42 -4.09 -4.36
CA LYS A 27 -8.47 -5.56 -4.52
C LYS A 27 -8.88 -5.97 -5.94
N GLY A 28 -9.87 -5.28 -6.52
CA GLY A 28 -10.35 -5.53 -7.89
C GLY A 28 -9.48 -4.96 -9.02
N TRP A 29 -8.41 -4.21 -8.73
CA TRP A 29 -7.56 -3.63 -9.77
C TRP A 29 -6.56 -4.61 -10.37
N LEU A 30 -6.29 -4.40 -11.66
CA LEU A 30 -5.16 -5.01 -12.37
C LEU A 30 -3.83 -4.65 -11.70
N ARG A 31 -2.86 -5.56 -11.79
CA ARG A 31 -1.51 -5.37 -11.23
C ARG A 31 -0.85 -4.08 -11.74
N ALA A 32 -1.03 -3.75 -13.02
CA ALA A 32 -0.49 -2.52 -13.61
C ALA A 32 -1.00 -1.25 -12.90
N LYS A 33 -2.28 -1.21 -12.55
CA LYS A 33 -2.88 -0.05 -11.88
C LYS A 33 -2.41 0.07 -10.42
N LYS A 34 -2.24 -1.07 -9.73
CA LYS A 34 -1.62 -1.11 -8.39
C LYS A 34 -0.18 -0.58 -8.43
N VAL A 35 0.60 -1.02 -9.42
CA VAL A 35 1.99 -0.58 -9.63
C VAL A 35 2.06 0.91 -9.95
N ALA A 36 1.19 1.42 -10.83
CA ALA A 36 1.13 2.84 -11.15
C ALA A 36 0.82 3.70 -9.90
N LEU A 37 -0.10 3.24 -9.05
CA LEU A 37 -0.42 3.92 -7.80
C LEU A 37 0.77 3.94 -6.82
N ILE A 38 1.50 2.82 -6.71
CA ILE A 38 2.72 2.73 -5.91
C ILE A 38 3.80 3.66 -6.49
N ILE A 39 4.02 3.66 -7.80
CA ILE A 39 5.04 4.52 -8.44
C ILE A 39 4.70 6.01 -8.27
N ALA A 40 3.42 6.38 -8.32
CA ALA A 40 2.99 7.76 -8.12
C ALA A 40 3.32 8.28 -6.72
N HIS A 41 3.23 7.44 -5.68
CA HIS A 41 3.52 7.83 -4.29
C HIS A 41 4.96 7.52 -3.85
N ASN A 42 5.56 6.46 -4.40
CA ASN A 42 6.85 5.93 -4.00
C ASN A 42 7.58 5.35 -5.23
N PRO A 43 8.07 6.22 -6.13
CA PRO A 43 8.72 5.80 -7.38
C PRO A 43 10.02 5.02 -7.11
N ALA A 44 10.64 5.21 -5.95
CA ALA A 44 11.86 4.52 -5.55
C ALA A 44 11.61 3.18 -4.82
N TRP A 45 10.35 2.77 -4.64
CA TRP A 45 9.98 1.53 -3.95
C TRP A 45 10.66 1.38 -2.58
N LYS A 46 10.81 2.51 -1.89
CA LYS A 46 11.40 2.57 -0.55
C LYS A 46 10.50 1.86 0.44
N ASP A 47 11.11 1.21 1.42
CA ASP A 47 10.38 0.57 2.49
C ASP A 47 9.91 1.63 3.49
N LEU A 48 8.59 1.81 3.57
CA LEU A 48 7.94 2.77 4.46
C LEU A 48 7.94 2.27 5.92
N SER A 49 8.10 0.96 6.16
CA SER A 49 8.13 0.40 7.52
C SER A 49 9.37 0.87 8.31
N LYS A 50 10.52 0.95 7.62
CA LYS A 50 11.81 1.30 8.23
C LYS A 50 11.84 2.72 8.80
N CYS A 51 11.09 3.64 8.22
CA CYS A 51 11.05 5.02 8.68
C CYS A 51 10.21 5.19 9.96
N CYS A 52 9.25 4.30 10.22
CA CYS A 52 8.32 4.39 11.35
C CYS A 52 8.75 3.52 12.55
N GLY A 53 9.91 2.84 12.49
CA GLY A 53 10.33 1.90 13.54
C GLY A 53 9.53 0.61 13.59
N ILE A 54 8.76 0.30 12.53
CA ILE A 54 7.96 -0.92 12.44
C ILE A 54 8.81 -1.97 11.72
N GLN A 55 9.37 -2.92 12.47
CA GLN A 55 9.96 -4.13 11.89
C GLN A 55 8.84 -5.10 11.48
N ILE A 56 8.76 -5.41 10.19
CA ILE A 56 7.86 -6.42 9.61
C ILE A 56 8.56 -7.77 9.58
#